data_AF-A0A2N0VJ99-F1
#
_entry.id   AF-A0A2N0VJ99-F1
#
_cell.length_a   1.000
_cell.length_b   1.000
_cell.length_c   1.000
_cell.angle_alpha   90.00
_cell.angle_beta   90.00
_cell.angle_gamma   90.00
#
_symmetry.space_group_name_H-M   'P 1'
#
loop_
_entity.id
_entity.type
_entity.pdbx_description
1 polymer ?
#
loop_
_entity_poly.entity_id
_entity_poly.type
_entity_poly.pdbx_seq_one_letter_code
_entity_poly.pdbx_strand_id
1 'polypeptide(L)'
;MALDIKRDFLLPESEFFTVKDEKSGICIHHTVGGSVKSTYNWWLQDSQMVGTAYMIGRDGTLYQMFDPENWAWQFGLPWEYEEKIAFEKRFIGIELASEGGIMEKDGVYYCFDRVSPKTVKSADEIFDAGMDYRGYRIFDRYEPEQISSLIVLINTLCDRFNIPRRVPSEPLNYYGQKLKDFRGIIGHAMVRKDKSDPAPMPALWERLREECNLDFVNPEEIHPAEKTKKMSESEIDNLFEENAKELNKMNVSAGSMVKGLIQELERDNRGTYIRLRDAVKNGHQISYDFVEGNKSLVKKIGTALGFKKVTDNKLEVRNG
;
A
#
# COMPACT_ATOMS: atom_id res chain seq x y z
N MET A 1 -11.75 -6.25 -14.33
CA MET A 1 -12.97 -6.77 -13.69
C MET A 1 -13.06 -6.15 -12.30
N ALA A 2 -14.26 -5.90 -11.78
CA ALA A 2 -14.40 -5.48 -10.38
C ALA A 2 -13.95 -6.63 -9.47
N LEU A 3 -13.14 -6.34 -8.45
CA LEU A 3 -12.77 -7.34 -7.43
C LEU A 3 -14.04 -7.79 -6.70
N ASP A 4 -14.27 -9.10 -6.66
CA ASP A 4 -15.25 -9.71 -5.76
C ASP A 4 -14.62 -9.83 -4.37
N ILE A 5 -14.89 -8.85 -3.51
CA ILE A 5 -14.36 -8.78 -2.14
C ILE A 5 -15.46 -9.22 -1.18
N LYS A 6 -15.24 -10.32 -0.47
CA LYS A 6 -16.14 -10.82 0.57
C LYS A 6 -15.94 -10.05 1.88
N ARG A 7 -17.00 -9.98 2.68
CA ARG A 7 -17.03 -9.28 3.98
C ARG A 7 -17.57 -10.17 5.11
N ASP A 8 -17.51 -11.49 4.91
CA ASP A 8 -18.04 -12.47 5.86
C ASP A 8 -17.20 -12.57 7.15
N PHE A 9 -15.97 -12.05 7.13
CA PHE A 9 -15.02 -12.05 8.25
C PHE A 9 -14.57 -10.64 8.64
N LEU A 10 -15.50 -9.67 8.68
CA LEU A 10 -15.20 -8.35 9.22
C LEU A 10 -14.84 -8.46 10.71
N LEU A 11 -13.68 -7.93 11.08
CA LEU A 11 -13.29 -7.80 12.48
C LEU A 11 -14.15 -6.72 13.17
N PRO A 12 -14.44 -6.87 14.46
CA PRO A 12 -15.10 -5.81 15.22
C PRO A 12 -14.15 -4.62 15.40
N GLU A 13 -14.71 -3.42 15.60
CA GLU A 13 -13.92 -2.17 15.76
C GLU A 13 -12.94 -2.20 16.94
N SER A 14 -13.09 -3.16 17.88
CA SER A 14 -12.13 -3.37 18.96
C SER A 14 -10.81 -4.00 18.52
N GLU A 15 -10.71 -4.54 17.30
CA GLU A 15 -9.52 -5.24 16.79
C GLU A 15 -8.64 -4.38 15.87
N PHE A 16 -9.03 -3.12 15.63
CA PHE A 16 -8.25 -2.20 14.81
C PHE A 16 -8.48 -0.75 15.24
N PHE A 17 -7.61 0.14 14.79
CA PHE A 17 -7.66 1.56 15.06
C PHE A 17 -8.33 2.30 13.89
N THR A 18 -9.40 3.05 14.16
CA THR A 18 -10.20 3.80 13.16
C THR A 18 -9.58 5.12 12.70
N VAL A 19 -8.28 5.32 12.94
CA VAL A 19 -7.56 6.53 12.54
C VAL A 19 -7.19 6.40 11.07
N LYS A 20 -7.77 7.27 10.23
CA LYS A 20 -7.50 7.31 8.79
C LYS A 20 -6.18 8.03 8.53
N ASP A 21 -5.13 7.26 8.28
CA ASP A 21 -3.79 7.75 7.96
C ASP A 21 -3.46 7.58 6.46
N GLU A 22 -2.48 8.33 5.95
CA GLU A 22 -1.98 8.17 4.58
C GLU A 22 -1.33 6.79 4.41
N LYS A 23 -1.81 6.02 3.43
CA LYS A 23 -1.24 4.71 3.10
C LYS A 23 -0.16 4.89 2.05
N SER A 24 1.06 4.51 2.41
CA SER A 24 2.24 4.63 1.56
C SER A 24 2.86 3.28 1.22
N GLY A 25 2.33 2.18 1.75
CA GLY A 25 2.81 0.86 1.40
C GLY A 25 1.83 -0.28 1.61
N ILE A 26 2.20 -1.44 1.08
CA ILE A 26 1.51 -2.72 1.21
C ILE A 26 2.49 -3.71 1.82
N CYS A 27 2.08 -4.46 2.84
CA CYS A 27 2.87 -5.57 3.36
C CYS A 27 2.18 -6.90 3.06
N ILE A 28 2.94 -7.83 2.49
CA ILE A 28 2.51 -9.19 2.23
C ILE A 28 2.93 -10.07 3.40
N HIS A 29 1.98 -10.82 3.93
CA HIS A 29 2.12 -11.73 5.06
C HIS A 29 1.64 -13.13 4.69
N HIS A 30 1.88 -14.08 5.58
CA HIS A 30 1.12 -15.32 5.62
C HIS A 30 0.71 -15.69 7.06
N THR A 31 -0.36 -16.46 7.17
CA THR A 31 -1.11 -16.53 8.44
C THR A 31 -0.51 -17.41 9.51
N VAL A 32 0.30 -18.41 9.13
CA VAL A 32 0.68 -19.55 9.99
C VAL A 32 -0.56 -20.20 10.64
N GLY A 33 -1.65 -20.34 9.86
CA GLY A 33 -2.94 -20.87 10.33
C GLY A 33 -3.75 -21.62 9.27
N GLY A 34 -3.32 -21.57 8.00
CA GLY A 34 -3.84 -22.39 6.90
C GLY A 34 -5.22 -22.01 6.33
N SER A 35 -6.01 -21.17 7.02
CA SER A 35 -7.32 -20.72 6.52
C SER A 35 -7.71 -19.34 7.05
N VAL A 36 -8.54 -18.63 6.28
CA VAL A 36 -9.09 -17.32 6.70
C VAL A 36 -9.88 -17.46 8.01
N LYS A 37 -10.71 -18.50 8.13
CA LYS A 37 -11.56 -18.72 9.31
C LYS A 37 -10.75 -19.01 10.57
N SER A 38 -9.70 -19.82 10.49
CA SER A 38 -8.84 -20.12 11.65
C SER A 38 -8.11 -18.88 12.14
N THR A 39 -7.55 -18.08 11.23
CA THR A 39 -6.87 -16.83 11.58
C THR A 39 -7.82 -15.78 12.13
N TYR A 40 -9.00 -15.59 11.50
CA TYR A 40 -10.03 -14.70 12.02
C TYR A 40 -10.43 -15.06 13.46
N ASN A 41 -10.70 -16.34 13.72
CA ASN A 41 -11.04 -16.80 15.06
C ASN A 41 -9.89 -16.60 16.07
N TRP A 42 -8.63 -16.68 15.62
CA TRP A 42 -7.46 -16.43 16.45
C TRP A 42 -7.34 -14.97 16.84
N TRP A 43 -7.46 -14.04 15.88
CA TRP A 43 -7.41 -12.60 16.18
C TRP A 43 -8.50 -12.18 17.18
N LEU A 44 -9.71 -12.74 17.08
CA LEU A 44 -10.77 -12.49 18.08
C LEU A 44 -10.45 -12.96 19.51
N GLN A 45 -9.41 -13.76 19.69
CA GLN A 45 -9.04 -14.36 20.99
C GLN A 45 -7.71 -13.84 21.53
N ASP A 46 -6.87 -13.21 20.71
CA ASP A 46 -5.48 -12.90 21.09
C ASP A 46 -5.35 -11.67 22.00
N SER A 47 -6.40 -10.83 22.08
CA SER A 47 -6.47 -9.58 22.86
C SER A 47 -5.39 -8.54 22.51
N GLN A 48 -4.75 -8.66 21.35
CA GLN A 48 -3.60 -7.85 20.93
C GLN A 48 -3.91 -6.89 19.78
N MET A 49 -5.13 -6.93 19.22
CA MET A 49 -5.50 -6.15 18.03
C MET A 49 -4.53 -6.42 16.86
N VAL A 50 -4.12 -7.67 16.71
CA VAL A 50 -3.31 -8.10 15.56
C VAL A 50 -4.25 -8.30 14.39
N GLY A 51 -3.87 -7.79 13.22
CA GLY A 51 -4.72 -7.92 12.05
C GLY A 51 -4.16 -7.27 10.79
N THR A 52 -4.68 -7.71 9.65
CA THR A 52 -4.43 -7.09 8.34
C THR A 52 -5.75 -6.76 7.65
N ALA A 53 -5.74 -5.78 6.75
CA ALA A 53 -6.98 -5.29 6.14
C ALA A 53 -7.63 -6.32 5.20
N TYR A 54 -6.82 -7.25 4.66
CA TYR A 54 -7.26 -8.26 3.72
C TYR A 54 -6.66 -9.63 4.01
N MET A 55 -7.42 -10.68 3.72
CA MET A 55 -6.97 -12.07 3.71
C MET A 55 -7.36 -12.74 2.40
N ILE A 56 -6.49 -13.59 1.86
CA ILE A 56 -6.74 -14.39 0.66
C ILE A 56 -6.73 -15.87 1.01
N GLY A 57 -7.88 -16.53 0.87
CA GLY A 57 -8.04 -17.98 1.07
C GLY A 57 -7.28 -18.78 0.02
N ARG A 58 -7.01 -20.07 0.30
CA ARG A 58 -6.27 -20.96 -0.62
C ARG A 58 -6.90 -21.05 -2.01
N ASP A 59 -8.23 -20.93 -2.09
CA ASP A 59 -9.00 -20.91 -3.34
C ASP A 59 -8.92 -19.57 -4.10
N GLY A 60 -8.15 -18.60 -3.60
CA GLY A 60 -8.07 -17.25 -4.16
C GLY A 60 -9.21 -16.33 -3.72
N THR A 61 -10.16 -16.78 -2.88
CA THR A 61 -11.23 -15.91 -2.40
C THR A 61 -10.65 -14.80 -1.53
N LEU A 62 -10.94 -13.55 -1.90
CA LEU A 62 -10.47 -12.36 -1.20
C LEU A 62 -11.50 -11.88 -0.18
N TYR A 63 -11.05 -11.67 1.05
CA TYR A 63 -11.84 -11.15 2.15
C TYR A 63 -11.27 -9.81 2.62
N GLN A 64 -12.15 -8.84 2.85
CA GLN A 64 -11.84 -7.62 3.58
C GLN A 64 -12.18 -7.83 5.06
N MET A 65 -11.19 -7.59 5.92
CA MET A 65 -11.31 -7.74 7.38
C MET A 65 -11.71 -6.42 8.04
N PHE A 66 -11.25 -5.29 7.51
CA PHE A 66 -11.66 -3.93 7.90
C PHE A 66 -11.35 -2.94 6.76
N ASP A 67 -11.78 -1.68 6.89
CA ASP A 67 -11.46 -0.64 5.89
C ASP A 67 -9.94 -0.40 5.84
N PRO A 68 -9.24 -0.57 4.70
CA PRO A 68 -7.79 -0.36 4.61
C PRO A 68 -7.31 1.06 4.93
N GLU A 69 -8.21 2.04 5.08
CA GLU A 69 -7.86 3.36 5.64
C GLU A 69 -7.52 3.28 7.15
N ASN A 70 -8.06 2.30 7.85
CA ASN A 70 -7.75 1.98 9.25
C ASN A 70 -6.48 1.11 9.34
N TRP A 71 -6.03 0.78 10.55
CA TRP A 71 -4.84 -0.08 10.75
C TRP A 71 -4.96 -0.93 12.02
N ALA A 72 -4.24 -2.04 12.06
CA ALA A 72 -4.08 -2.91 13.21
C ALA A 72 -2.59 -3.25 13.36
N TRP A 73 -2.19 -3.85 14.48
CA TRP A 73 -0.79 -4.29 14.63
C TRP A 73 -0.53 -5.47 13.68
N GLN A 74 0.45 -5.36 12.79
CA GLN A 74 0.76 -6.42 11.81
C GLN A 74 2.23 -6.83 11.82
N PHE A 75 3.15 -5.97 12.27
CA PHE A 75 4.59 -6.23 12.18
C PHE A 75 5.23 -6.66 13.50
N GLY A 76 4.73 -6.14 14.63
CA GLY A 76 5.34 -6.38 15.95
C GLY A 76 6.78 -5.88 16.06
N LEU A 77 7.12 -4.77 15.40
CA LEU A 77 8.50 -4.29 15.27
C LEU A 77 9.16 -4.03 16.63
N PRO A 78 10.43 -4.44 16.83
CA PRO A 78 11.23 -4.07 17.99
C PRO A 78 11.90 -2.70 17.77
N TRP A 79 11.11 -1.70 17.37
CA TRP A 79 11.58 -0.32 17.14
C TRP A 79 11.07 0.59 18.25
N GLU A 80 11.61 1.81 18.32
CA GLU A 80 11.09 2.85 19.21
C GLU A 80 9.60 3.08 18.96
N TYR A 81 8.86 3.37 20.02
CA TYR A 81 7.40 3.30 20.03
C TYR A 81 6.74 4.19 18.96
N GLU A 82 7.19 5.44 18.85
CA GLU A 82 6.70 6.41 17.87
C GLU A 82 7.02 5.99 16.43
N GLU A 83 8.22 5.47 16.19
CA GLU A 83 8.65 5.00 14.86
C GLU A 83 7.87 3.76 14.42
N LYS A 84 7.68 2.81 15.36
CA LYS A 84 6.86 1.63 15.15
C LYS A 84 5.43 2.02 14.76
N ILE A 85 4.79 2.92 15.50
CA ILE A 85 3.42 3.37 15.19
C ILE A 85 3.34 4.05 13.83
N ALA A 86 4.28 4.97 13.55
CA ALA A 86 4.32 5.66 12.26
C ALA A 86 4.48 4.68 11.08
N PHE A 87 5.25 3.61 11.28
CA PHE A 87 5.42 2.55 10.29
C PHE A 87 4.17 1.66 10.15
N GLU A 88 3.58 1.21 11.25
CA GLU A 88 2.40 0.31 11.21
C GLU A 88 1.21 0.97 10.50
N LYS A 89 0.92 2.25 10.82
CA LYS A 89 -0.22 3.00 10.29
C LYS A 89 -0.25 3.17 8.78
N ARG A 90 0.93 3.28 8.16
CA ARG A 90 1.06 3.64 6.74
C ARG A 90 1.03 2.43 5.80
N PHE A 91 0.99 1.22 6.34
CA PHE A 91 0.95 -0.02 5.55
C PHE A 91 -0.43 -0.69 5.57
N ILE A 92 -0.87 -1.12 4.39
CA ILE A 92 -2.00 -2.02 4.23
C ILE A 92 -1.47 -3.46 4.25
N GLY A 93 -1.78 -4.21 5.29
CA GLY A 93 -1.42 -5.62 5.37
C GLY A 93 -2.34 -6.49 4.50
N ILE A 94 -1.76 -7.51 3.87
CA ILE A 94 -2.46 -8.58 3.15
C ILE A 94 -1.92 -9.92 3.64
N GLU A 95 -2.80 -10.78 4.14
CA GLU A 95 -2.47 -12.14 4.58
C GLU A 95 -2.81 -13.19 3.52
N LEU A 96 -1.87 -14.08 3.23
CA LEU A 96 -2.13 -15.31 2.47
C LEU A 96 -2.42 -16.45 3.44
N ALA A 97 -3.58 -17.12 3.30
CA ALA A 97 -3.89 -18.31 4.07
C ALA A 97 -2.84 -19.39 3.78
N SER A 98 -2.01 -19.66 4.80
CA SER A 98 -0.91 -20.61 4.74
C SER A 98 -0.50 -21.03 6.14
N GLU A 99 0.03 -22.24 6.26
CA GLU A 99 0.62 -22.79 7.48
C GLU A 99 2.08 -22.39 7.67
N GLY A 100 2.70 -21.74 6.68
CA GLY A 100 4.05 -21.18 6.78
C GLY A 100 5.15 -22.25 6.68
N GLY A 101 6.15 -22.16 7.55
CA GLY A 101 7.27 -23.10 7.61
C GLY A 101 6.83 -24.50 8.04
N ILE A 102 7.36 -25.52 7.37
CA ILE A 102 7.00 -26.92 7.57
C ILE A 102 8.22 -27.71 8.03
N MET A 103 8.07 -28.44 9.13
CA MET A 103 9.08 -29.34 9.65
C MET A 103 8.98 -30.71 8.98
N GLU A 104 10.10 -31.26 8.52
CA GLU A 104 10.17 -32.65 8.07
C GLU A 104 10.76 -33.54 9.19
N LYS A 105 10.11 -34.68 9.44
CA LYS A 105 10.63 -35.72 10.33
C LYS A 105 10.29 -37.10 9.79
N ASP A 106 11.31 -37.91 9.54
CA ASP A 106 11.19 -39.29 9.04
C ASP A 106 10.32 -39.40 7.76
N GLY A 107 10.45 -38.43 6.85
CA GLY A 107 9.68 -38.36 5.60
C GLY A 107 8.22 -37.91 5.76
N VAL A 108 7.84 -37.43 6.95
CA VAL A 108 6.51 -36.86 7.23
C VAL A 108 6.65 -35.36 7.51
N TYR A 109 5.74 -34.57 6.96
CA TYR A 109 5.73 -33.12 7.06
C TYR A 109 4.75 -32.63 8.13
N TYR A 110 5.16 -31.64 8.93
CA TYR A 110 4.38 -31.12 10.05
C TYR A 110 4.35 -29.59 10.07
N CYS A 111 3.16 -29.00 10.18
CA CYS A 111 2.97 -27.56 10.42
C CYS A 111 3.09 -27.20 11.91
N PHE A 112 3.22 -25.89 12.18
CA PHE A 112 3.22 -25.28 13.53
C PHE A 112 4.29 -25.84 14.49
N ASP A 113 5.43 -26.28 13.96
CA ASP A 113 6.56 -26.86 14.71
C ASP A 113 6.17 -27.99 15.66
N ARG A 114 5.10 -28.73 15.35
CA ARG A 114 4.54 -29.73 16.26
C ARG A 114 4.38 -31.07 15.57
N VAL A 115 5.00 -32.11 16.11
CA VAL A 115 4.81 -33.50 15.65
C VAL A 115 3.52 -34.05 16.24
N SER A 116 2.46 -34.14 15.44
CA SER A 116 1.19 -34.77 15.83
C SER A 116 0.36 -35.15 14.60
N PRO A 117 -0.60 -36.08 14.70
CA PRO A 117 -1.49 -36.39 13.57
C PRO A 117 -2.30 -35.20 13.06
N LYS A 118 -2.57 -34.19 13.91
CA LYS A 118 -3.35 -32.99 13.55
C LYS A 118 -2.55 -31.95 12.78
N THR A 119 -1.25 -32.11 12.73
CA THR A 119 -0.31 -31.16 12.11
C THR A 119 0.37 -31.76 10.90
N VAL A 120 0.00 -32.99 10.50
CA VAL A 120 0.53 -33.61 9.28
C VAL A 120 0.09 -32.81 8.07
N LYS A 121 1.06 -32.43 7.24
CA LYS A 121 0.85 -31.72 5.99
C LYS A 121 1.09 -32.67 4.81
N SER A 122 0.27 -32.55 3.78
CA SER A 122 0.42 -33.37 2.57
C SER A 122 1.61 -32.91 1.73
N ALA A 123 2.33 -33.86 1.13
CA ALA A 123 3.54 -33.60 0.36
C ALA A 123 3.28 -32.82 -0.96
N ASP A 124 2.05 -32.81 -1.47
CA ASP A 124 1.61 -32.05 -2.65
C ASP A 124 1.20 -30.61 -2.33
N GLU A 125 1.04 -30.28 -1.05
CA GLU A 125 0.69 -28.95 -0.56
C GLU A 125 1.91 -28.16 -0.07
N ILE A 126 3.12 -28.68 -0.23
CA ILE A 126 4.37 -28.03 0.18
C ILE A 126 5.24 -27.68 -1.03
N PHE A 127 6.24 -26.83 -0.80
CA PHE A 127 7.36 -26.65 -1.73
C PHE A 127 8.69 -26.61 -0.97
N ASP A 128 9.76 -27.08 -1.61
CA ASP A 128 11.15 -26.92 -1.15
C ASP A 128 11.69 -25.59 -1.67
N ALA A 129 12.08 -24.68 -0.77
CA ALA A 129 12.68 -23.40 -1.13
C ALA A 129 14.09 -23.53 -1.75
N GLY A 130 14.69 -24.72 -1.70
CA GLY A 130 16.05 -24.99 -2.18
C GLY A 130 17.13 -24.58 -1.18
N MET A 131 16.78 -23.80 -0.16
CA MET A 131 17.66 -23.24 0.85
C MET A 131 16.97 -23.14 2.22
N ASP A 132 17.76 -23.17 3.28
CA ASP A 132 17.27 -22.82 4.61
C ASP A 132 16.97 -21.32 4.66
N TYR A 133 15.76 -20.99 5.09
CA TYR A 133 15.30 -19.64 5.26
C TYR A 133 14.63 -19.50 6.63
N ARG A 134 15.36 -18.85 7.54
CA ARG A 134 14.83 -18.45 8.86
C ARG A 134 14.20 -19.62 9.64
N GLY A 135 14.90 -20.75 9.64
CA GLY A 135 14.53 -21.96 10.37
C GLY A 135 13.83 -23.04 9.53
N TYR A 136 13.47 -22.75 8.29
CA TYR A 136 12.73 -23.70 7.44
C TYR A 136 13.30 -23.80 6.04
N ARG A 137 13.28 -25.01 5.48
CA ARG A 137 13.55 -25.27 4.06
C ARG A 137 12.27 -25.55 3.28
N ILE A 138 11.34 -26.25 3.92
CA ILE A 138 10.05 -26.62 3.37
C ILE A 138 9.00 -25.63 3.87
N PHE A 139 8.12 -25.21 2.97
CA PHE A 139 7.04 -24.28 3.27
C PHE A 139 5.73 -24.79 2.68
N ASP A 140 4.62 -24.39 3.29
CA ASP A 140 3.30 -24.55 2.70
C ASP A 140 3.19 -23.73 1.41
N ARG A 141 2.77 -24.39 0.33
CA ARG A 141 2.73 -23.83 -1.01
C ARG A 141 1.59 -22.82 -1.12
N TYR A 142 1.87 -21.67 -1.72
CA TYR A 142 0.83 -20.73 -2.14
C TYR A 142 0.16 -21.24 -3.42
N GLU A 143 -1.17 -21.16 -3.46
CA GLU A 143 -1.93 -21.59 -4.63
C GLU A 143 -1.87 -20.55 -5.77
N PRO A 144 -1.90 -20.98 -7.05
CA PRO A 144 -1.91 -20.06 -8.19
C PRO A 144 -3.04 -19.02 -8.13
N GLU A 145 -4.21 -19.41 -7.63
CA GLU A 145 -5.39 -18.56 -7.45
C GLU A 145 -5.14 -17.51 -6.36
N GLN A 146 -4.46 -17.87 -5.26
CA GLN A 146 -4.04 -16.90 -4.23
C GLN A 146 -3.17 -15.81 -4.83
N ILE A 147 -2.15 -16.19 -5.60
CA ILE A 147 -1.22 -15.23 -6.20
C ILE A 147 -1.94 -14.34 -7.22
N SER A 148 -2.87 -14.91 -7.98
CA SER A 148 -3.68 -14.15 -8.95
C SER A 148 -4.56 -13.11 -8.26
N SER A 149 -5.23 -13.46 -7.16
CA SER A 149 -6.00 -12.50 -6.37
C SER A 149 -5.11 -11.45 -5.71
N LEU A 150 -3.92 -11.83 -5.24
CA LEU A 150 -2.95 -10.90 -4.66
C LEU A 150 -2.51 -9.84 -5.68
N ILE A 151 -2.21 -10.23 -6.92
CA ILE A 151 -1.82 -9.33 -8.02
C ILE A 151 -2.91 -8.30 -8.29
N VAL A 152 -4.16 -8.76 -8.42
CA VAL A 152 -5.30 -7.89 -8.68
C VAL A 152 -5.53 -6.91 -7.51
N LEU A 153 -5.38 -7.39 -6.28
CA LEU A 153 -5.49 -6.57 -5.07
C LEU A 153 -4.37 -5.52 -4.99
N ILE A 154 -3.11 -5.90 -5.18
CA ILE A 154 -1.96 -4.98 -5.15
C ILE A 154 -2.15 -3.85 -6.17
N ASN A 155 -2.47 -4.18 -7.42
CA ASN A 155 -2.73 -3.18 -8.45
C ASN A 155 -3.84 -2.20 -8.03
N THR A 156 -4.94 -2.73 -7.50
CA THR A 156 -6.09 -1.93 -7.05
C THR A 156 -5.72 -1.00 -5.88
N LEU A 157 -4.95 -1.50 -4.91
CA LEU A 157 -4.51 -0.69 -3.77
C LEU A 157 -3.48 0.35 -4.17
N CYS A 158 -2.54 0.01 -5.06
CA CYS A 158 -1.62 0.98 -5.66
C CYS A 158 -2.35 2.13 -6.33
N ASP A 159 -3.37 1.85 -7.15
CA ASP A 159 -4.15 2.88 -7.83
C ASP A 159 -5.04 3.67 -6.87
N ARG A 160 -5.70 2.99 -5.91
CA ARG A 160 -6.62 3.65 -4.96
C ARG A 160 -5.87 4.59 -4.00
N PHE A 161 -4.71 4.16 -3.51
CA PHE A 161 -3.95 4.86 -2.47
C PHE A 161 -2.72 5.60 -2.99
N ASN A 162 -2.47 5.57 -4.31
CA ASN A 162 -1.28 6.14 -4.92
C ASN A 162 0.02 5.59 -4.28
N ILE A 163 0.04 4.28 -3.99
CA ILE A 163 1.21 3.61 -3.42
C ILE A 163 2.21 3.33 -4.55
N PRO A 164 3.49 3.74 -4.41
CA PRO A 164 4.51 3.49 -5.43
C PRO A 164 4.64 2.00 -5.76
N ARG A 165 4.69 1.66 -7.05
CA ARG A 165 4.89 0.30 -7.55
C ARG A 165 6.36 -0.08 -7.51
N ARG A 166 6.91 -0.22 -6.30
CA ARG A 166 8.31 -0.60 -6.11
C ARG A 166 8.47 -1.50 -4.91
N VAL A 167 9.52 -2.31 -4.96
CA VAL A 167 9.88 -3.30 -3.94
C VAL A 167 11.39 -3.27 -3.74
N PRO A 168 11.92 -3.56 -2.54
CA PRO A 168 13.35 -3.75 -2.35
C PRO A 168 13.91 -4.80 -3.33
N SER A 169 15.05 -4.50 -3.95
CA SER A 169 15.63 -5.31 -5.04
C SER A 169 15.97 -6.75 -4.64
N GLU A 170 16.19 -7.00 -3.34
CA GLU A 170 16.48 -8.33 -2.79
C GLU A 170 15.37 -8.74 -1.81
N PRO A 171 14.20 -9.19 -2.28
CA PRO A 171 13.01 -9.31 -1.45
C PRO A 171 13.06 -10.43 -0.39
N LEU A 172 14.10 -11.26 -0.40
CA LEU A 172 14.34 -12.26 0.65
C LEU A 172 15.19 -11.72 1.81
N ASN A 173 15.87 -10.58 1.61
CA ASN A 173 16.78 -9.99 2.58
C ASN A 173 16.03 -9.27 3.71
N TYR A 174 16.68 -9.20 4.87
CA TYR A 174 16.26 -8.35 5.98
C TYR A 174 16.89 -6.96 5.85
N TYR A 175 16.05 -5.93 5.93
CA TYR A 175 16.44 -4.53 5.86
C TYR A 175 16.17 -3.77 7.17
N GLY A 176 15.13 -4.15 7.92
CA GLY A 176 14.78 -3.52 9.20
C GLY A 176 14.50 -2.03 9.05
N GLN A 177 15.11 -1.20 9.93
CA GLN A 177 14.94 0.25 9.94
C GLN A 177 15.39 0.95 8.64
N LYS A 178 16.16 0.30 7.76
CA LYS A 178 16.48 0.87 6.44
C LYS A 178 15.20 1.14 5.61
N LEU A 179 14.12 0.42 5.89
CA LEU A 179 12.82 0.61 5.24
C LEU A 179 11.91 1.61 5.97
N LYS A 180 12.36 2.26 7.05
CA LYS A 180 11.54 3.18 7.86
C LYS A 180 10.75 4.18 7.01
N ASP A 181 11.41 4.77 6.01
CA ASP A 181 10.83 5.74 5.09
C ASP A 181 10.46 5.16 3.70
N PHE A 182 10.66 3.86 3.49
CA PHE A 182 10.38 3.20 2.22
C PHE A 182 8.88 3.19 1.91
N ARG A 183 8.48 3.71 0.76
CA ARG A 183 7.10 3.67 0.26
C ARG A 183 6.99 2.60 -0.82
N GLY A 184 6.00 1.72 -0.78
CA GLY A 184 5.84 0.65 -1.79
C GLY A 184 5.41 -0.68 -1.20
N ILE A 185 5.79 -1.78 -1.85
CA ILE A 185 5.41 -3.14 -1.47
C ILE A 185 6.58 -3.79 -0.74
N ILE A 186 6.31 -4.41 0.41
CA ILE A 186 7.29 -5.18 1.18
C ILE A 186 6.72 -6.53 1.60
N GLY A 187 7.60 -7.44 2.00
CA GLY A 187 7.26 -8.63 2.78
C GLY A 187 7.61 -8.42 4.24
N HIS A 188 6.90 -9.07 5.15
CA HIS A 188 7.12 -8.93 6.60
C HIS A 188 8.56 -9.29 7.03
N ALA A 189 9.11 -10.32 6.41
CA ALA A 189 10.49 -10.77 6.54
C ALA A 189 11.52 -9.66 6.27
N MET A 190 11.19 -8.65 5.45
CA MET A 190 12.09 -7.53 5.16
C MET A 190 12.27 -6.61 6.38
N VAL A 191 11.32 -6.58 7.32
CA VAL A 191 11.34 -5.68 8.50
C VAL A 191 11.46 -6.40 9.84
N ARG A 192 11.25 -7.72 9.87
CA ARG A 192 11.45 -8.59 11.04
C ARG A 192 12.37 -9.74 10.70
N LYS A 193 13.54 -9.83 11.34
CA LYS A 193 14.57 -10.85 11.05
C LYS A 193 14.13 -12.27 11.41
N ASP A 194 13.28 -12.41 12.43
CA ASP A 194 12.76 -13.67 12.95
C ASP A 194 11.55 -14.22 12.17
N LYS A 195 10.98 -13.43 11.25
CA LYS A 195 9.77 -13.79 10.50
C LYS A 195 10.09 -14.39 9.15
N SER A 196 9.40 -15.42 8.71
CA SER A 196 9.65 -16.10 7.43
C SER A 196 8.58 -15.82 6.36
N ASP A 197 7.69 -14.87 6.61
CA ASP A 197 6.60 -14.49 5.71
C ASP A 197 6.90 -13.23 4.87
N PRO A 198 6.48 -13.16 3.60
CA PRO A 198 5.97 -14.29 2.83
C PRO A 198 7.08 -15.34 2.59
N ALA A 199 6.67 -16.59 2.33
CA ALA A 199 7.58 -17.69 2.08
C ALA A 199 8.62 -17.35 0.99
N PRO A 200 9.86 -17.88 1.07
CA PRO A 200 10.97 -17.54 0.18
C PRO A 200 10.80 -18.16 -1.21
N MET A 201 9.82 -17.67 -1.97
CA MET A 201 9.46 -18.14 -3.29
C MET A 201 9.82 -17.06 -4.33
N PRO A 202 10.98 -17.15 -5.01
CA PRO A 202 11.38 -16.15 -6.02
C PRO A 202 10.32 -15.96 -7.11
N ALA A 203 9.65 -17.05 -7.52
CA ALA A 203 8.57 -17.00 -8.51
C ALA A 203 7.38 -16.11 -8.11
N LEU A 204 7.13 -15.93 -6.80
CA LEU A 204 6.13 -14.95 -6.33
C LEU A 204 6.53 -13.55 -6.76
N TRP A 205 7.74 -13.14 -6.38
CA TRP A 205 8.23 -11.78 -6.60
C TRP A 205 8.41 -11.48 -8.08
N GLU A 206 8.86 -12.44 -8.89
CA GLU A 206 8.92 -12.29 -10.35
C GLU A 206 7.54 -12.08 -10.96
N ARG A 207 6.54 -12.86 -10.55
CA ARG A 207 5.19 -12.69 -11.05
C ARG A 207 4.58 -11.36 -10.62
N LEU A 208 4.84 -10.92 -9.37
CA LEU A 208 4.44 -9.59 -8.90
C LEU A 208 5.15 -8.49 -9.69
N ARG A 209 6.45 -8.63 -9.99
CA ARG A 209 7.22 -7.69 -10.82
C ARG A 209 6.54 -7.45 -12.16
N GLU A 210 6.21 -8.54 -12.84
CA GLU A 210 5.66 -8.49 -14.20
C GLU A 210 4.20 -8.02 -14.21
N GLU A 211 3.34 -8.60 -13.37
CA GLU A 211 1.89 -8.35 -13.44
C GLU A 211 1.43 -7.13 -12.63
N CYS A 212 2.25 -6.63 -11.70
CA CYS A 212 1.98 -5.38 -10.99
C CYS A 212 2.84 -4.21 -11.48
N ASN A 213 3.71 -4.43 -12.48
CA ASN A 213 4.70 -3.46 -12.98
C ASN A 213 5.55 -2.88 -11.83
N LEU A 214 6.17 -3.74 -11.02
CA LEU A 214 6.97 -3.29 -9.87
C LEU A 214 8.41 -3.00 -10.29
N ASP A 215 8.92 -1.85 -9.86
CA ASP A 215 10.34 -1.52 -9.93
C ASP A 215 11.10 -2.11 -8.74
N PHE A 216 12.15 -2.87 -9.03
CA PHE A 216 13.03 -3.45 -8.00
C PHE A 216 14.14 -2.43 -7.72
N VAL A 217 14.13 -1.87 -6.53
CA VAL A 217 14.95 -0.71 -6.17
C VAL A 217 15.84 -1.01 -4.98
N ASN A 218 17.05 -0.50 -4.99
CA ASN A 218 17.93 -0.58 -3.82
C ASN A 218 17.42 0.42 -2.76
N PRO A 219 16.96 -0.04 -1.57
CA PRO A 219 16.43 0.88 -0.55
C PRO A 219 17.45 1.90 -0.06
N GLU A 220 18.75 1.60 -0.15
CA GLU A 220 19.82 2.51 0.25
C GLU A 220 20.04 3.64 -0.76
N GLU A 221 19.72 3.42 -2.04
CA GLU A 221 19.78 4.45 -3.09
C GLU A 221 18.56 5.37 -3.07
N ILE A 222 17.52 5.03 -2.30
CA ILE A 222 16.35 5.88 -2.08
C ILE A 222 16.65 6.94 -1.01
N HIS A 223 17.57 6.64 -0.08
CA HIS A 223 17.95 7.53 1.04
C HIS A 223 18.70 8.83 0.65
N PRO A 224 19.30 8.98 -0.56
CA PRO A 224 19.73 10.29 -1.05
C PRO A 224 18.73 10.96 -2.01
N ALA A 225 17.80 10.22 -2.64
CA ALA A 225 17.09 10.69 -3.84
C ALA A 225 15.57 10.90 -3.69
N GLU A 226 14.96 10.55 -2.54
CA GLU A 226 13.54 10.84 -2.27
C GLU A 226 13.27 11.74 -1.06
N LYS A 227 14.20 12.66 -0.79
CA LYS A 227 13.71 14.02 -0.61
C LYS A 227 13.33 14.48 -2.01
N THR A 228 12.06 14.32 -2.42
CA THR A 228 11.49 15.30 -3.35
C THR A 228 11.89 16.63 -2.77
N LYS A 229 12.80 17.35 -3.43
CA LYS A 229 13.24 18.67 -3.00
C LYS A 229 11.95 19.47 -2.87
N LYS A 230 11.45 19.62 -1.65
CA LYS A 230 10.29 20.45 -1.41
C LYS A 230 10.61 21.80 -2.03
N MET A 231 9.69 22.31 -2.84
CA MET A 231 9.87 23.61 -3.45
C MET A 231 10.35 24.61 -2.39
N SER A 232 11.45 25.31 -2.67
CA SER A 232 11.89 26.38 -1.79
C SER A 232 10.84 27.51 -1.79
N GLU A 233 10.87 28.36 -0.76
CA GLU A 233 9.99 29.55 -0.72
C GLU A 233 10.08 30.37 -2.02
N SER A 234 11.29 30.55 -2.56
CA SER A 234 11.49 31.22 -3.85
C SER A 234 10.89 30.49 -5.05
N GLU A 235 10.85 29.15 -5.06
CA GLU A 235 10.22 28.37 -6.12
C GLU A 235 8.69 28.48 -6.03
N ILE A 236 8.15 28.53 -4.81
CA ILE A 236 6.72 28.72 -4.52
C ILE A 236 6.28 30.13 -4.97
N ASP A 237 7.04 31.16 -4.60
CA ASP A 237 6.75 32.55 -4.98
C ASP A 237 6.74 32.72 -6.50
N ASN A 238 7.74 32.16 -7.20
CA ASN A 238 7.80 32.18 -8.65
C ASN A 238 6.60 31.45 -9.29
N LEU A 239 6.21 30.29 -8.76
CA LEU A 239 5.06 29.54 -9.25
C LEU A 239 3.75 30.32 -9.04
N PHE A 240 3.61 31.01 -7.90
CA PHE A 240 2.48 31.88 -7.62
C PHE A 240 2.38 33.01 -8.66
N GLU A 241 3.50 33.68 -8.98
CA GLU A 241 3.52 34.73 -10.00
C GLU A 241 3.18 34.22 -11.40
N GLU A 242 3.70 33.04 -11.78
CA GLU A 242 3.37 32.38 -13.04
C GLU A 242 1.87 32.06 -13.13
N ASN A 243 1.32 31.45 -12.08
CA ASN A 243 -0.09 31.10 -12.01
C ASN A 243 -0.97 32.35 -12.07
N ALA A 244 -0.60 33.43 -11.38
CA ALA A 244 -1.33 34.69 -11.41
C ALA A 244 -1.42 35.28 -12.83
N LYS A 245 -0.36 35.15 -13.64
CA LYS A 245 -0.36 35.62 -15.04
C LYS A 245 -1.38 34.86 -15.89
N GLU A 246 -1.52 33.55 -15.70
CA GLU A 246 -2.53 32.75 -16.41
C GLU A 246 -3.95 33.07 -15.93
N LEU A 247 -4.17 33.19 -14.62
CA LEU A 247 -5.47 33.54 -14.05
C LEU A 247 -5.98 34.89 -14.57
N ASN A 248 -5.09 35.87 -14.72
CA ASN A 248 -5.43 37.19 -15.25
C ASN A 248 -5.89 37.17 -16.73
N LYS A 249 -5.64 36.08 -17.47
CA LYS A 249 -6.17 35.91 -18.84
C LYS A 249 -7.62 35.45 -18.83
N MET A 250 -8.08 34.78 -17.78
CA MET A 250 -9.41 34.16 -17.72
C MET A 250 -10.52 35.19 -17.51
N ASN A 251 -11.78 34.74 -17.66
CA ASN A 251 -12.90 35.48 -17.10
C ASN A 251 -12.68 35.68 -15.58
N VAL A 252 -13.01 36.86 -15.04
CA VAL A 252 -12.75 37.22 -13.64
C VAL A 252 -13.32 36.20 -12.65
N SER A 253 -14.57 35.76 -12.81
CA SER A 253 -15.19 34.81 -11.88
C SER A 253 -14.58 33.41 -12.01
N ALA A 254 -14.24 32.99 -13.24
CA ALA A 254 -13.55 31.74 -13.48
C ALA A 254 -12.14 31.73 -12.87
N GLY A 255 -11.39 32.82 -13.04
CA GLY A 255 -10.07 33.01 -12.43
C GLY A 255 -10.13 32.99 -10.90
N SER A 256 -11.15 33.63 -10.30
CA SER A 256 -11.37 33.56 -8.84
C SER A 256 -11.64 32.14 -8.34
N MET A 257 -12.39 31.33 -9.08
CA MET A 257 -12.66 29.93 -8.69
C MET A 257 -11.39 29.06 -8.75
N VAL A 258 -10.58 29.21 -9.82
CA VAL A 258 -9.29 28.51 -9.94
C VAL A 258 -8.31 28.97 -8.85
N LYS A 259 -8.31 30.26 -8.51
CA LYS A 259 -7.52 30.78 -7.38
C LYS A 259 -7.93 30.11 -6.06
N GLY A 260 -9.23 29.96 -5.80
CA GLY A 260 -9.73 29.29 -4.60
C GLY A 260 -9.29 27.82 -4.51
N LEU A 261 -9.25 27.11 -5.64
CA LEU A 261 -8.70 25.75 -5.71
C LEU A 261 -7.21 25.73 -5.30
N ILE A 262 -6.39 26.64 -5.85
CA ILE A 262 -4.96 26.71 -5.51
C ILE A 262 -4.75 26.98 -4.02
N GLN A 263 -5.48 27.97 -3.47
CA GLN A 263 -5.40 28.28 -2.04
C GLN A 263 -5.76 27.07 -1.16
N GLU A 264 -6.76 26.29 -1.54
CA GLU A 264 -7.12 25.07 -0.81
C GLU A 264 -6.12 23.92 -1.02
N LEU A 265 -5.42 23.84 -2.15
CA LEU A 265 -4.34 22.87 -2.35
C LEU A 265 -3.11 23.18 -1.48
N GLU A 266 -2.91 24.44 -1.13
CA GLU A 266 -1.77 24.94 -0.34
C GLU A 266 -2.09 25.00 1.17
N ARG A 267 -3.37 25.03 1.55
CA ARG A 267 -3.85 25.19 2.94
C ARG A 267 -3.40 24.07 3.89
N ASP A 268 -3.26 24.37 5.18
CA ASP A 268 -3.09 23.40 6.28
C ASP A 268 -2.02 22.33 6.02
N ASN A 269 -0.83 22.75 5.57
CA ASN A 269 0.31 21.86 5.28
C ASN A 269 0.07 20.83 4.16
N ARG A 270 -0.97 20.99 3.33
CA ARG A 270 -1.24 20.11 2.18
C ARG A 270 -0.15 20.16 1.11
N GLY A 271 0.58 21.28 1.00
CA GLY A 271 1.79 21.43 0.19
C GLY A 271 1.64 20.92 -1.24
N THR A 272 0.47 21.12 -1.85
CA THR A 272 0.16 20.62 -3.18
C THR A 272 0.19 21.76 -4.19
N TYR A 273 1.08 21.65 -5.17
CA TYR A 273 1.39 22.72 -6.11
C TYR A 273 1.09 22.26 -7.55
N ILE A 274 0.43 23.14 -8.31
CA ILE A 274 0.18 22.97 -9.74
C ILE A 274 0.68 24.19 -10.50
N ARG A 275 1.20 23.99 -11.71
CA ARG A 275 1.55 25.05 -12.64
C ARG A 275 0.43 25.21 -13.65
N LEU A 276 -0.18 26.38 -13.69
CA LEU A 276 -1.20 26.71 -14.67
C LEU A 276 -0.55 27.07 -16.01
N ARG A 277 -1.23 26.74 -17.11
CA ARG A 277 -0.85 27.13 -18.46
C ARG A 277 -2.04 27.13 -19.40
N ASP A 278 -1.87 27.74 -20.56
CA ASP A 278 -2.83 27.70 -21.66
C ASP A 278 -4.23 28.19 -21.26
N ALA A 279 -4.31 29.23 -20.41
CA ALA A 279 -5.59 29.80 -20.02
C ALA A 279 -6.30 30.40 -21.24
N VAL A 280 -7.58 30.03 -21.44
CA VAL A 280 -8.40 30.59 -22.51
C VAL A 280 -8.73 32.05 -22.17
N LYS A 281 -8.30 32.99 -23.03
CA LYS A 281 -8.52 34.42 -22.84
C LYS A 281 -10.02 34.75 -22.71
N ASN A 282 -10.40 35.45 -21.64
CA ASN A 282 -11.79 35.73 -21.24
C ASN A 282 -12.68 34.46 -21.12
N GLY A 283 -12.06 33.28 -21.02
CA GLY A 283 -12.73 31.99 -21.00
C GLY A 283 -12.80 31.36 -19.61
N HIS A 284 -13.27 30.11 -19.58
CA HIS A 284 -13.54 29.33 -18.37
C HIS A 284 -12.72 28.02 -18.30
N GLN A 285 -11.71 27.88 -19.16
CA GLN A 285 -10.87 26.70 -19.25
C GLN A 285 -9.40 27.07 -19.10
N ILE A 286 -8.66 26.20 -18.40
CA ILE A 286 -7.23 26.33 -18.17
C ILE A 286 -6.60 24.95 -18.02
N SER A 287 -5.37 24.80 -18.50
CA SER A 287 -4.58 23.57 -18.34
C SER A 287 -3.67 23.70 -17.13
N TYR A 288 -3.22 22.57 -16.58
CA TYR A 288 -2.24 22.58 -15.51
C TYR A 288 -1.30 21.37 -15.59
N ASP A 289 -0.10 21.53 -15.04
CA ASP A 289 0.84 20.46 -14.74
C ASP A 289 0.95 20.30 -13.22
N PHE A 290 1.01 19.06 -12.76
CA PHE A 290 1.26 18.77 -11.34
C PHE A 290 2.74 18.98 -11.02
N VAL A 291 3.03 19.70 -9.93
CA VAL A 291 4.40 20.07 -9.54
C VAL A 291 4.87 19.28 -8.31
N GLU A 292 4.12 19.34 -7.20
CA GLU A 292 4.50 18.69 -5.94
C GLU A 292 3.24 18.43 -5.07
N GLY A 293 3.32 17.48 -4.13
CA GLY A 293 2.28 17.21 -3.13
C GLY A 293 1.36 16.03 -3.47
N ASN A 294 0.05 16.17 -3.23
CA ASN A 294 -0.93 15.12 -3.45
C ASN A 294 -1.81 15.41 -4.67
N LYS A 295 -1.49 14.79 -5.80
CA LYS A 295 -2.19 14.96 -7.09
C LYS A 295 -3.70 14.68 -7.01
N SER A 296 -4.14 13.76 -6.14
CA SER A 296 -5.57 13.43 -6.00
C SER A 296 -6.41 14.59 -5.46
N LEU A 297 -5.80 15.52 -4.72
CA LEU A 297 -6.51 16.66 -4.14
C LEU A 297 -7.06 17.61 -5.21
N VAL A 298 -6.40 17.74 -6.36
CA VAL A 298 -6.85 18.63 -7.44
C VAL A 298 -8.27 18.25 -7.89
N LYS A 299 -8.50 16.95 -8.12
CA LYS A 299 -9.81 16.44 -8.52
C LYS A 299 -10.82 16.51 -7.37
N LYS A 300 -10.42 16.14 -6.15
CA LYS A 300 -11.30 16.12 -4.98
C LYS A 300 -11.80 17.52 -4.64
N ILE A 301 -10.90 18.49 -4.50
CA ILE A 301 -11.21 19.87 -4.15
C ILE A 301 -11.90 20.56 -5.32
N GLY A 302 -11.43 20.38 -6.56
CA GLY A 302 -12.08 20.97 -7.73
C GLY A 302 -13.54 20.51 -7.88
N THR A 303 -13.83 19.23 -7.61
CA THR A 303 -15.21 18.73 -7.59
C THR A 303 -16.03 19.39 -6.47
N ALA A 304 -15.46 19.49 -5.25
CA ALA A 304 -16.12 20.12 -4.10
C ALA A 304 -16.40 21.62 -4.31
N LEU A 305 -15.53 22.33 -5.03
CA LEU A 305 -15.70 23.75 -5.39
C LEU A 305 -16.68 23.96 -6.56
N GLY A 306 -17.22 22.89 -7.16
CA GLY A 306 -18.26 22.97 -8.17
C GLY A 306 -17.77 23.21 -9.61
N PHE A 307 -16.51 22.87 -9.91
CA PHE A 307 -16.00 22.88 -11.27
C PHE A 307 -16.88 22.04 -12.20
N LYS A 308 -17.05 22.49 -13.45
CA LYS A 308 -17.81 21.76 -14.46
C LYS A 308 -17.10 20.46 -14.84
N LYS A 309 -15.77 20.50 -14.98
CA LYS A 309 -14.94 19.35 -15.31
C LYS A 309 -13.54 19.52 -14.72
N VAL A 310 -13.02 18.45 -14.12
CA VAL A 310 -11.64 18.35 -13.65
C VAL A 310 -11.05 17.05 -14.19
N THR A 311 -10.01 17.17 -15.02
CA THR A 311 -9.22 16.03 -15.53
C THR A 311 -7.80 16.12 -14.97
N ASP A 312 -6.94 15.18 -15.34
CA ASP A 312 -5.57 15.10 -14.82
C ASP A 312 -4.66 16.28 -15.21
N ASN A 313 -5.10 17.12 -16.15
CA ASN A 313 -4.34 18.23 -16.71
C ASN A 313 -5.19 19.45 -17.13
N LYS A 314 -6.50 19.46 -16.82
CA LYS A 314 -7.40 20.52 -17.26
C LYS A 314 -8.50 20.80 -16.25
N LEU A 315 -8.79 22.09 -16.10
CA LEU A 315 -9.88 22.61 -15.28
C LEU A 315 -10.87 23.36 -16.17
N GLU A 316 -12.15 23.11 -15.96
CA GLU A 316 -13.26 23.83 -16.59
C GLU A 316 -14.22 24.34 -15.52
N VAL A 317 -14.37 25.67 -15.46
CA VAL A 317 -15.33 26.35 -14.59
C VAL A 317 -16.68 26.44 -15.32
N ARG A 318 -17.78 26.41 -14.57
CA ARG A 318 -19.11 26.64 -15.13
C ARG A 318 -19.20 28.08 -15.65
N ASN A 319 -19.77 28.27 -16.83
CA ASN A 319 -20.19 29.60 -17.26
C ASN A 319 -21.38 29.99 -16.37
N GLY A 320 -21.22 31.10 -15.63
CA GLY A 320 -22.33 31.73 -14.91
C GLY A 320 -23.36 32.32 -15.84
#